data_AF-A0A1T4R041-F1
#
_entry.id   AF-A0A1T4R041-F1
#
_cell.length_a   1.000
_cell.length_b   1.000
_cell.length_c   1.000
_cell.angle_alpha   90.00
_cell.angle_beta   90.00
_cell.angle_gamma   90.00
#
_symmetry.space_group_name_H-M   'P 1'
#
loop_
_entity.id
_entity.type
_entity.pdbx_description
1 polymer ?
#
loop_
_entity_poly.entity_id
_entity_poly.type
_entity_poly.pdbx_seq_one_letter_code
_entity_poly.pdbx_strand_id
1 'polypeptide(L)'
;MELEIEITDLKDKLDKLKNSIHPDYHKYLNIRSIGNFLTHFDKIKPDSKKKFIVQHLNNFLDASGELITPSPEEYLELYNLYIVPVGRIYQAKANFSFVTKPAYFIIYAVIGIAVLFFLKAPIWASLLIVILIILFTYLNIRDSKTDKAWGVSY
;
A
#
# COMPACT_ATOMS: atom_id res chain seq x y z
N MET A 1 19.17 2.65 17.87
CA MET A 1 19.70 1.58 18.73
C MET A 1 18.63 0.56 19.13
N GLU A 2 17.67 0.86 20.03
CA GLU A 2 16.63 -0.14 20.43
C GLU A 2 15.78 -0.63 19.23
N LEU A 3 15.24 0.29 18.42
CA LEU A 3 14.47 -0.05 17.22
C LEU A 3 15.27 -0.76 16.11
N GLU A 4 16.59 -0.60 16.06
CA GLU A 4 17.42 -1.27 15.03
C GLU A 4 17.65 -2.74 15.36
N ILE A 5 17.79 -3.05 16.65
CA ILE A 5 17.88 -4.41 17.16
C ILE A 5 16.54 -5.13 16.89
N GLU A 6 15.41 -4.49 17.20
CA GLU A 6 14.08 -5.05 16.94
C GLU A 6 13.83 -5.35 15.45
N ILE A 7 14.35 -4.52 14.54
CA ILE A 7 14.20 -4.74 13.09
C ILE A 7 15.06 -5.91 12.61
N THR A 8 16.23 -6.09 13.20
CA THR A 8 17.10 -7.23 12.87
C THR A 8 16.42 -8.52 13.32
N ASP A 9 15.87 -8.54 14.53
CA ASP A 9 15.09 -9.68 15.04
C ASP A 9 13.85 -9.98 14.17
N LEU A 10 13.11 -8.94 13.72
CA LEU A 10 11.99 -9.11 12.80
C LEU A 10 12.40 -9.72 11.46
N LYS A 11 13.56 -9.37 10.92
CA LYS A 11 14.08 -9.97 9.68
C LYS A 11 14.40 -11.45 9.89
N ASP A 12 15.03 -11.79 11.00
CA ASP A 12 15.36 -13.18 11.32
C ASP A 12 14.10 -14.02 11.55
N LYS A 13 13.08 -13.48 12.25
CA LYS A 13 11.77 -14.12 12.40
C LYS A 13 11.07 -14.32 11.07
N LEU A 14 11.09 -13.32 10.18
CA LEU A 14 10.49 -13.41 8.85
C LEU A 14 11.16 -14.49 7.99
N ASP A 15 12.50 -14.55 8.01
CA ASP A 15 13.25 -15.57 7.26
C ASP A 15 13.01 -16.98 7.82
N LYS A 16 12.92 -17.14 9.15
CA LYS A 16 12.52 -18.41 9.77
C LYS A 16 11.13 -18.84 9.32
N LEU A 17 10.14 -17.94 9.40
CA LEU A 17 8.77 -18.21 8.97
C LEU A 17 8.71 -18.58 7.49
N LYS A 18 9.42 -17.85 6.64
CA LYS A 18 9.49 -18.10 5.20
C LYS A 18 10.01 -19.50 4.87
N ASN A 19 10.97 -20.00 5.65
CA ASN A 19 11.58 -21.31 5.48
C ASN A 19 10.78 -22.44 6.14
N SER A 20 9.90 -22.14 7.10
CA SER A 20 9.08 -23.15 7.79
C SER A 20 7.75 -23.44 7.08
N ILE A 21 7.28 -22.55 6.21
CA ILE A 21 6.01 -22.70 5.50
C ILE A 21 6.21 -23.10 4.03
N HIS A 22 5.24 -23.83 3.47
CA HIS A 22 5.25 -24.16 2.04
C HIS A 22 5.09 -22.88 1.19
N PRO A 23 5.81 -22.74 0.07
CA PRO A 23 5.77 -21.55 -0.80
C PRO A 23 4.36 -21.10 -1.23
N ASP A 24 3.44 -22.05 -1.42
CA ASP A 24 2.06 -21.75 -1.82
C ASP A 24 1.28 -20.90 -0.80
N TYR A 25 1.70 -20.93 0.47
CA TYR A 25 1.10 -20.13 1.54
C TYR A 25 1.76 -18.75 1.72
N HIS A 26 2.88 -18.47 1.04
CA HIS A 26 3.58 -17.19 1.15
C HIS A 26 2.69 -16.01 0.75
N LYS A 27 1.75 -16.26 -0.18
CA LYS A 27 0.78 -15.25 -0.66
C LYS A 27 -0.22 -14.81 0.41
N TYR A 28 -0.56 -15.69 1.37
CA TYR A 28 -1.51 -15.34 2.44
C TYR A 28 -0.83 -14.56 3.55
N LEU A 29 0.45 -14.86 3.81
CA LEU A 29 1.24 -14.20 4.85
C LEU A 29 1.91 -12.90 4.40
N ASN A 30 1.77 -12.52 3.12
CA ASN A 30 2.32 -11.28 2.58
C ASN A 30 3.83 -11.08 2.86
N ILE A 31 4.60 -12.19 2.88
CA ILE A 31 6.02 -12.20 3.25
C ILE A 31 6.84 -11.19 2.44
N ARG A 32 6.56 -11.08 1.13
CA ARG A 32 7.25 -10.12 0.26
C ARG A 32 7.01 -8.66 0.68
N SER A 33 5.77 -8.33 1.02
CA SER A 33 5.40 -6.98 1.45
C SER A 33 6.04 -6.63 2.80
N ILE A 34 6.08 -7.58 3.73
CA ILE A 34 6.77 -7.41 5.02
C ILE A 34 8.27 -7.25 4.81
N GLY A 35 8.90 -8.04 3.93
CA GLY A 35 10.33 -7.89 3.61
C GLY A 35 10.67 -6.52 2.99
N ASN A 36 9.86 -6.06 2.04
CA ASN A 36 9.99 -4.71 1.47
C ASN A 36 9.83 -3.63 2.55
N PHE A 37 8.88 -3.81 3.46
CA PHE A 37 8.67 -2.91 4.58
C PHE A 37 9.93 -2.80 5.46
N LEU A 38 10.49 -3.94 5.90
CA LEU A 38 11.67 -3.98 6.77
C LEU A 38 12.91 -3.37 6.10
N THR A 39 12.99 -3.45 4.76
CA THR A 39 14.08 -2.86 3.96
C THR A 39 14.03 -1.33 3.94
N HIS A 40 12.85 -0.74 4.09
CA HIS A 40 12.65 0.71 4.00
C HIS A 40 12.13 1.35 5.30
N PHE A 41 12.34 0.66 6.41
CA PHE A 41 11.84 1.03 7.73
C PHE A 41 12.34 2.40 8.21
N ASP A 42 13.57 2.74 7.87
CA ASP A 42 14.23 4.02 8.16
C ASP A 42 13.46 5.24 7.63
N LYS A 43 12.76 5.09 6.50
CA LYS A 43 11.95 6.14 5.85
C LYS A 43 10.65 6.47 6.61
N ILE A 44 10.24 5.64 7.57
CA ILE A 44 8.98 5.83 8.30
C ILE A 44 9.16 6.87 9.40
N LYS A 45 8.66 8.08 9.18
CA LYS A 45 8.49 9.08 10.27
C LYS A 45 7.03 9.21 10.72
N PRO A 46 6.72 9.64 11.95
CA PRO A 46 7.60 9.74 13.13
C PRO A 46 7.86 8.37 13.80
N ASP A 47 8.75 8.33 14.80
CA ASP A 47 9.14 7.11 15.52
C ASP A 47 7.99 6.43 16.27
N SER A 48 6.93 7.16 16.63
CA SER A 48 5.72 6.55 17.20
C SER A 48 5.05 5.57 16.24
N LYS A 49 5.08 5.86 14.93
CA LYS A 49 4.61 4.93 13.89
C LYS A 49 5.54 3.73 13.76
N LYS A 50 6.86 3.93 13.86
CA LYS A 50 7.83 2.84 13.85
C LYS A 50 7.55 1.83 14.95
N LYS A 51 7.39 2.30 16.20
CA LYS A 51 7.06 1.45 17.36
C LYS A 51 5.76 0.67 17.17
N PHE A 52 4.70 1.36 16.73
CA PHE A 52 3.41 0.72 16.45
C PHE A 52 3.55 -0.42 15.44
N ILE A 53 4.30 -0.18 14.36
CA ILE A 53 4.44 -1.16 13.29
C ILE A 53 5.31 -2.34 13.73
N VAL A 54 6.42 -2.08 14.42
CA VAL A 54 7.26 -3.16 14.98
C VAL A 54 6.44 -4.06 15.89
N GLN A 55 5.62 -3.48 16.76
CA GLN A 55 4.74 -4.25 17.64
C GLN A 55 3.76 -5.12 16.84
N HIS A 56 3.09 -4.56 15.82
CA HIS A 56 2.13 -5.33 15.02
C HIS A 56 2.79 -6.43 14.19
N LEU A 57 3.98 -6.17 13.63
CA LEU A 57 4.72 -7.17 12.87
C LEU A 57 5.29 -8.27 13.77
N ASN A 58 5.75 -7.94 14.97
CA ASN A 58 6.17 -8.94 15.94
C ASN A 58 5.00 -9.85 16.31
N ASN A 59 3.86 -9.27 16.71
CA ASN A 59 2.66 -10.04 17.05
C ASN A 59 2.19 -10.92 15.88
N PHE A 60 2.27 -10.40 14.64
CA PHE A 60 1.93 -11.17 13.45
C PHE A 60 2.87 -12.36 13.24
N LEU A 61 4.19 -12.15 13.30
CA LEU A 61 5.17 -13.21 13.06
C LEU A 61 5.15 -14.26 14.17
N ASP A 62 4.95 -13.84 15.42
CA ASP A 62 4.82 -14.75 16.56
C ASP A 62 3.55 -15.60 16.40
N ALA A 63 2.39 -14.97 16.15
CA ALA A 63 1.14 -15.71 15.93
C ALA A 63 1.18 -16.61 14.69
N SER A 64 1.84 -16.18 13.62
CA SER A 64 2.01 -17.00 12.40
C SER A 64 2.94 -18.19 12.62
N GLY A 65 3.94 -18.04 13.49
CA GLY A 65 4.89 -19.11 13.81
C GLY A 65 4.30 -20.21 14.71
N GLU A 66 3.26 -19.90 15.48
CA GLU A 66 2.53 -20.85 16.33
C GLU A 66 1.56 -21.75 15.55
N LEU A 67 1.22 -21.38 14.32
CA LEU A 67 0.29 -22.13 13.48
C LEU A 67 0.98 -23.31 12.79
N ILE A 68 0.60 -24.54 13.18
CA ILE A 68 1.21 -25.78 12.68
C ILE A 68 0.66 -26.18 11.30
N THR A 69 -0.65 -26.01 11.07
CA THR A 69 -1.33 -26.26 9.78
C THR A 69 -2.53 -25.33 9.60
N PRO A 70 -2.29 -24.03 9.42
CA PRO A 70 -3.38 -23.06 9.37
C PRO A 70 -4.21 -23.13 8.10
N SER A 71 -5.51 -22.89 8.25
CA SER A 71 -6.43 -22.70 7.13
C SER A 71 -6.23 -21.34 6.46
N PRO A 72 -6.69 -21.17 5.21
CA PRO A 72 -6.74 -19.85 4.57
C PRO A 72 -7.48 -18.79 5.38
N GLU A 73 -8.53 -19.19 6.11
CA GLU A 73 -9.32 -18.31 6.97
C GLU A 73 -8.52 -17.79 8.17
N GLU A 74 -7.74 -18.66 8.82
CA GLU A 74 -6.88 -18.28 9.96
C GLU A 74 -5.77 -17.31 9.52
N TYR A 75 -5.18 -17.54 8.35
CA TYR A 75 -4.22 -16.59 7.77
C TYR A 75 -4.85 -15.23 7.47
N LEU A 76 -6.08 -15.23 6.94
CA LEU A 76 -6.81 -14.01 6.64
C LEU A 76 -7.15 -13.24 7.92
N GLU A 77 -7.49 -13.94 8.99
CA GLU A 77 -7.76 -13.34 10.30
C GLU A 77 -6.50 -12.65 10.86
N LEU A 78 -5.36 -13.36 10.89
CA LEU A 78 -4.09 -12.77 11.33
C LEU A 78 -3.68 -11.56 10.48
N TYR A 79 -3.86 -11.66 9.16
CA TYR A 79 -3.58 -10.55 8.25
C TYR A 79 -4.45 -9.32 8.56
N ASN A 80 -5.75 -9.52 8.75
CA ASN A 80 -6.68 -8.44 9.07
C ASN A 80 -6.40 -7.81 10.44
N LEU A 81 -6.00 -8.62 11.42
CA LEU A 81 -5.72 -8.16 12.77
C LEU A 81 -4.43 -7.35 12.85
N TYR A 82 -3.36 -7.79 12.18
CA TYR A 82 -2.02 -7.23 12.38
C TYR A 82 -1.46 -6.46 11.19
N ILE A 83 -1.68 -6.91 9.95
CA ILE A 83 -1.08 -6.30 8.76
C ILE A 83 -1.92 -5.14 8.22
N VAL A 84 -3.25 -5.24 8.22
CA VAL A 84 -4.14 -4.16 7.75
C VAL A 84 -3.91 -2.83 8.49
N PRO A 85 -3.78 -2.79 9.83
CA PRO A 85 -3.46 -1.55 10.55
C PRO A 85 -2.13 -0.92 10.10
N VAL A 86 -1.11 -1.74 9.83
CA VAL A 86 0.19 -1.29 9.31
C VAL A 86 0.03 -0.68 7.92
N GLY A 87 -0.68 -1.37 7.01
CA GLY A 87 -0.95 -0.88 5.66
C GLY A 87 -1.67 0.48 5.62
N ARG A 88 -2.61 0.72 6.54
CA ARG A 88 -3.33 2.01 6.65
C ARG A 88 -2.41 3.18 6.99
N ILE A 89 -1.40 2.95 7.82
CA ILE A 89 -0.40 3.98 8.17
C ILE A 89 0.38 4.45 6.94
N TYR A 90 0.62 3.54 5.99
CA TYR A 90 1.29 3.82 4.73
C TYR A 90 0.39 4.48 3.69
N GLN A 91 -0.86 4.03 3.55
CA GLN A 91 -1.82 4.70 2.67
C GLN A 91 -1.98 6.18 3.00
N ALA A 92 -1.99 6.51 4.30
CA ALA A 92 -2.06 7.89 4.76
C ALA A 92 -0.82 8.73 4.40
N LYS A 93 0.34 8.10 4.22
CA LYS A 93 1.62 8.78 3.92
C LYS A 93 1.97 8.86 2.45
N ALA A 94 1.57 7.87 1.66
CA ALA A 94 1.87 7.84 0.23
C ALA A 94 0.86 8.65 -0.61
N ASN A 95 0.13 9.62 -0.01
CA ASN A 95 -0.88 10.44 -0.69
C ASN A 95 -1.92 9.63 -1.49
N PHE A 96 -2.11 8.35 -1.17
CA PHE A 96 -3.09 7.49 -1.84
C PHE A 96 -4.54 7.94 -1.62
N SER A 97 -4.79 8.84 -0.66
CA SER A 97 -6.12 9.40 -0.46
C SER A 97 -6.48 10.51 -1.45
N PHE A 98 -5.47 11.21 -2.01
CA PHE A 98 -5.70 12.36 -2.90
C PHE A 98 -5.48 12.03 -4.38
N VAL A 99 -4.63 11.03 -4.67
CA VAL A 99 -4.32 10.62 -6.03
C VAL A 99 -5.16 9.36 -6.32
N THR A 100 -6.12 9.46 -7.26
CA THR A 100 -6.82 8.32 -7.91
C THR A 100 -8.10 7.76 -7.28
N LYS A 101 -9.08 8.56 -6.86
CA LYS A 101 -10.48 8.10 -7.07
C LYS A 101 -10.94 8.54 -8.46
N PRO A 102 -11.19 7.60 -9.41
CA PRO A 102 -11.67 7.93 -10.75
C PRO A 102 -12.90 8.85 -10.74
N ALA A 103 -13.73 8.74 -9.72
CA ALA A 103 -14.89 9.59 -9.49
C ALA A 103 -14.55 11.09 -9.43
N TYR A 104 -13.45 11.49 -8.78
CA TYR A 104 -13.07 12.91 -8.70
C TYR A 104 -12.58 13.45 -10.05
N PHE A 105 -11.92 12.63 -10.88
CA PHE A 105 -11.52 13.03 -12.23
C PHE A 105 -12.72 13.31 -13.13
N ILE A 106 -13.78 12.49 -13.02
CA ILE A 106 -15.04 12.71 -13.75
C ILE A 106 -15.66 14.03 -13.32
N ILE A 107 -15.68 14.33 -12.01
CA ILE A 107 -16.22 15.61 -11.50
C ILE A 107 -15.43 16.80 -12.06
N TYR A 108 -14.09 16.76 -12.04
CA TYR A 108 -13.27 17.84 -12.61
C TYR A 108 -13.45 17.98 -14.12
N ALA A 109 -13.61 16.88 -14.86
CA ALA A 109 -13.89 16.91 -16.29
C ALA A 109 -15.24 17.58 -16.59
N VAL A 110 -16.28 17.23 -15.83
CA VAL A 110 -17.62 17.83 -15.97
C VAL A 110 -17.58 19.33 -15.67
N ILE A 111 -16.90 19.74 -14.58
CA ILE A 111 -16.74 21.17 -14.24
C ILE A 111 -15.97 21.90 -15.35
N GLY A 112 -14.88 21.33 -15.85
CA GLY A 112 -14.08 21.93 -16.93
C GLY A 112 -14.88 22.11 -18.23
N ILE A 113 -15.66 21.11 -18.63
CA ILE A 113 -16.56 21.18 -19.80
C ILE A 113 -17.64 22.24 -19.58
N ALA A 114 -18.24 22.31 -18.39
CA ALA A 114 -19.25 23.31 -18.07
C ALA A 114 -18.67 24.73 -18.16
N VAL A 115 -17.49 24.98 -17.59
CA VAL A 115 -16.81 26.29 -17.69
C VAL A 115 -16.51 26.67 -19.13
N LEU A 116 -15.99 25.74 -19.95
CA LEU A 116 -15.73 26.00 -21.36
C LEU A 116 -17.02 26.31 -22.15
N PHE A 117 -18.12 25.64 -21.81
CA PHE A 117 -19.43 25.92 -22.40
C PHE A 117 -19.89 27.36 -22.07
N PHE A 118 -19.77 27.81 -20.82
CA PHE A 118 -20.09 29.19 -20.43
C PHE A 118 -19.20 30.23 -21.10
N LEU A 119 -17.93 29.90 -21.35
CA LEU A 119 -16.98 30.78 -22.05
C LEU A 119 -17.15 30.77 -23.58
N LYS A 120 -18.11 30.01 -24.11
CA LYS A 120 -18.31 29.80 -25.57
C LYS A 120 -17.02 29.39 -26.27
N ALA A 121 -16.17 28.63 -25.56
CA ALA A 121 -14.92 28.16 -26.11
C ALA A 121 -15.20 27.19 -27.28
N PRO A 122 -14.34 27.19 -28.31
CA PRO A 122 -14.54 26.30 -29.44
C PRO A 122 -14.34 24.83 -29.04
N ILE A 123 -15.01 23.92 -29.75
CA ILE A 123 -15.10 22.50 -29.35
C ILE A 123 -13.75 21.79 -29.24
N TRP A 124 -12.74 22.25 -29.98
CA TRP A 124 -11.37 21.77 -29.89
C TRP A 124 -10.72 22.04 -28.53
N ALA A 125 -11.11 23.11 -27.83
CA ALA A 125 -10.63 23.38 -26.47
C ALA A 125 -11.15 22.33 -25.47
N SER A 126 -12.40 21.90 -25.62
CA SER A 126 -12.99 20.83 -24.81
C SER A 126 -12.31 19.49 -25.05
N LEU A 127 -11.99 19.17 -26.32
CA LEU A 127 -11.23 17.97 -26.68
C LEU A 127 -9.83 17.98 -26.06
N LEU A 128 -9.13 19.13 -26.08
CA LEU A 128 -7.81 19.27 -25.46
C LEU A 128 -7.86 18.98 -23.95
N ILE A 129 -8.86 19.50 -23.23
CA ILE A 129 -9.01 19.25 -21.79
C ILE A 129 -9.24 17.76 -21.51
N VAL A 130 -10.09 17.09 -22.28
CA VAL A 130 -10.34 15.65 -22.10
C VAL A 130 -9.04 14.85 -22.32
N ILE A 131 -8.26 15.18 -23.34
CA ILE A 131 -6.96 14.54 -23.61
C ILE A 131 -5.99 14.78 -22.45
N LEU A 132 -5.89 16.01 -21.94
CA LEU A 132 -5.02 16.33 -20.80
C LEU A 132 -5.43 15.57 -19.53
N ILE A 133 -6.73 15.43 -19.26
CA ILE A 133 -7.23 14.65 -18.12
C ILE A 133 -6.89 13.16 -18.28
N ILE A 134 -7.06 12.59 -19.48
CA ILE A 134 -6.71 11.19 -19.76
C ILE A 134 -5.20 10.99 -19.60
N LEU A 135 -4.37 11.87 -20.17
CA LEU A 135 -2.92 11.78 -20.10
C LEU A 135 -2.44 11.89 -18.64
N PHE A 136 -2.96 12.86 -17.89
CA PHE A 136 -2.63 13.04 -16.48
C PHE A 136 -3.08 11.84 -15.64
N THR A 137 -4.26 11.28 -15.92
CA THR A 137 -4.74 10.06 -15.25
C THR A 137 -3.85 8.86 -15.57
N TYR A 138 -3.46 8.70 -16.84
CA TYR A 138 -2.56 7.63 -17.28
C TYR A 138 -1.18 7.73 -16.61
N LEU A 139 -0.60 8.93 -16.54
CA LEU A 139 0.68 9.18 -15.88
C LEU A 139 0.60 8.89 -14.37
N ASN A 140 -0.45 9.36 -13.68
CA ASN A 140 -0.62 9.06 -12.25
C ASN A 140 -0.88 7.57 -11.97
N ILE A 141 -1.62 6.87 -12.82
CA ILE A 141 -1.83 5.41 -12.68
C ILE A 141 -0.52 4.66 -12.94
N ARG A 142 0.28 5.10 -13.92
CA ARG A 142 1.60 4.52 -14.20
C ARG A 142 2.54 4.69 -13.02
N ASP A 143 2.62 5.90 -12.46
CA ASP A 143 3.47 6.19 -11.30
C ASP A 143 3.01 5.39 -10.06
N SER A 144 1.69 5.28 -9.86
CA SER A 144 1.11 4.40 -8.85
C SER A 144 1.43 2.92 -9.07
N LYS A 145 1.53 2.44 -10.32
CA LYS A 145 1.94 1.05 -10.62
C LYS A 145 3.43 0.81 -10.40
N THR A 146 4.29 1.78 -10.67
CA THR A 146 5.70 1.70 -10.24
C THR A 146 5.80 1.69 -8.71
N ASP A 147 4.88 2.36 -8.01
CA ASP A 147 4.82 2.33 -6.55
C ASP A 147 4.10 1.09 -5.98
N LYS A 148 3.35 0.33 -6.78
CA LYS A 148 2.91 -1.03 -6.38
C LYS A 148 4.10 -1.98 -6.19
N ALA A 149 5.30 -1.64 -6.69
CA ALA A 149 6.53 -2.33 -6.31
C ALA A 149 6.87 -2.20 -4.80
N TRP A 150 6.27 -1.24 -4.08
CA TRP A 150 6.39 -1.09 -2.62
C TRP A 150 5.45 -2.01 -1.81
N GLY A 151 4.84 -3.02 -2.43
CA GLY A 151 4.22 -4.13 -1.69
C GLY A 151 2.78 -3.93 -1.23
N VAL A 152 2.02 -3.01 -1.83
CA VAL A 152 0.57 -2.93 -1.62
C VAL A 152 -0.15 -3.34 -2.90
N SER A 153 -0.37 -4.65 -3.04
CA SER A 153 -1.32 -5.21 -4.00
C SER A 153 -2.57 -5.64 -3.24
N TYR A 154 -3.69 -4.95 -3.48
CA TYR A 154 -5.00 -5.59 -3.42
C TYR A 154 -5.18 -6.47 -4.65
#